data_AF-A0A835HQP6-F1
#
_entry.id   AF-A0A835HQP6-F1
#
_cell.length_a   1.000
_cell.length_b   1.000
_cell.length_c   1.000
_cell.angle_alpha   90.00
_cell.angle_beta   90.00
_cell.angle_gamma   90.00
#
_symmetry.space_group_name_H-M   'P 1'
#
loop_
_entity.id
_entity.type
_entity.pdbx_description
1 polymer ?
#
loop_
_entity_poly.entity_id
_entity_poly.type
_entity_poly.pdbx_seq_one_letter_code
_entity_poly.pdbx_strand_id
1 'polypeptide(L)'
;MLDDSFLKPDSLDCIQKLNTVASKYWDLYSSEMLDHDLPSHLLSYPVGVTNDGLVTELPGTEFFPDTKGRVLGTISDLLPPILTT
;
A
#
# COMPACT_ATOMS: atom_id res chain seq x y z
N MET A 1 2.58 -18.45 15.72
CA MET A 1 1.24 -18.39 16.36
C MET A 1 0.60 -17.10 15.91
N LEU A 2 -0.65 -17.12 15.45
CA LEU A 2 -1.35 -15.89 15.07
C LEU A 2 -1.55 -15.02 16.32
N ASP A 3 -1.44 -13.71 16.18
CA ASP A 3 -1.62 -12.76 17.27
C ASP A 3 -3.12 -12.73 17.67
N ASP A 4 -3.42 -12.85 18.96
CA ASP A 4 -4.80 -12.91 19.47
C ASP A 4 -5.61 -11.63 19.14
N SER A 5 -4.94 -10.50 18.91
CA SER A 5 -5.60 -9.27 18.47
C SER A 5 -6.35 -9.43 17.16
N PHE A 6 -5.93 -10.34 16.28
CA PHE A 6 -6.58 -10.61 15.00
C PHE A 6 -7.97 -11.24 15.16
N LEU A 7 -8.30 -11.76 16.34
CA LEU A 7 -9.65 -12.25 16.67
C LEU A 7 -10.65 -11.09 16.88
N LYS A 8 -10.17 -9.85 17.02
CA LYS A 8 -10.98 -8.63 17.20
C LYS A 8 -10.61 -7.57 16.16
N PRO A 9 -11.05 -7.73 14.90
CA PRO A 9 -10.65 -6.87 13.79
C PRO A 9 -11.12 -5.41 13.93
N ASP A 10 -12.13 -5.15 14.76
CA ASP A 10 -12.64 -3.83 15.12
C ASP A 10 -11.75 -3.09 16.14
N SER A 11 -10.82 -3.79 16.78
CA SER A 11 -9.97 -3.21 17.81
C SER A 11 -8.83 -2.36 17.23
N LEU A 12 -8.47 -1.29 17.93
CA LEU A 12 -7.35 -0.43 17.56
C LEU A 12 -6.01 -1.19 17.52
N ASP A 13 -5.80 -2.12 18.45
CA ASP A 13 -4.59 -2.94 18.52
C ASP A 13 -4.41 -3.80 17.26
N CYS A 14 -5.50 -4.41 16.78
CA CYS A 14 -5.49 -5.22 15.57
C CYS A 14 -5.05 -4.41 14.34
N ILE A 15 -5.68 -3.26 14.11
CA ILE A 15 -5.37 -2.44 12.92
C ILE A 15 -3.98 -1.81 13.02
N GLN A 16 -3.51 -1.42 14.21
CA GLN A 16 -2.14 -0.91 14.40
C GLN A 16 -1.08 -1.97 14.09
N LYS A 17 -1.29 -3.21 14.53
CA LYS A 17 -0.42 -4.35 14.21
C LYS A 17 -0.43 -4.66 12.72
N LEU A 18 -1.60 -4.76 12.11
CA LEU A 18 -1.74 -5.02 10.67
C LEU A 18 -1.03 -3.95 9.84
N ASN A 19 -1.24 -2.66 10.14
CA ASN A 19 -0.59 -1.57 9.42
C ASN A 19 0.94 -1.61 9.58
N THR A 20 1.43 -1.91 10.78
CA THR A 20 2.89 -2.04 11.02
C THR A 20 3.49 -3.18 10.19
N VAL A 21 2.82 -4.33 10.16
CA VAL A 21 3.24 -5.50 9.38
C VAL A 21 3.20 -5.20 7.88
N ALA A 22 2.11 -4.61 7.39
CA ALA A 22 1.90 -4.28 5.99
C ALA A 22 2.92 -3.24 5.48
N SER A 23 3.26 -2.24 6.29
CA SER A 23 4.28 -1.25 5.93
C SER A 23 5.68 -1.85 5.91
N LYS A 24 6.02 -2.71 6.88
CA LYS A 24 7.31 -3.43 6.86
C LYS A 24 7.45 -4.31 5.62
N TYR A 25 6.38 -4.98 5.21
CA TYR A 25 6.41 -5.84 4.03
C TYR A 25 6.40 -5.05 2.72
N TRP A 26 5.77 -3.87 2.70
CA TRP A 26 5.95 -2.93 1.60
C TRP A 26 7.44 -2.56 1.43
N ASP A 27 8.13 -2.19 2.51
CA ASP A 27 9.55 -1.83 2.43
C ASP A 27 10.42 -2.96 1.88
N LEU A 28 10.15 -4.22 2.28
CA LEU A 28 10.83 -5.40 1.75
C LEU A 28 10.50 -5.66 0.28
N TYR A 29 9.23 -5.50 -0.11
CA TYR A 29 8.78 -5.71 -1.48
C TYR A 29 9.36 -4.68 -2.45
N SER A 30 9.46 -3.41 -2.03
CA SER A 30 10.00 -2.31 -2.83
C SER A 30 11.53 -2.16 -2.74
N SER A 31 12.21 -3.05 -2.01
CA SER A 31 13.66 -3.02 -1.86
C SER A 31 14.36 -3.44 -3.17
N GLU A 32 15.44 -2.76 -3.52
CA GLU A 32 16.32 -3.13 -4.65
C GLU A 32 17.03 -4.48 -4.43
N MET A 33 17.16 -4.90 -3.17
CA MET A 33 17.79 -6.16 -2.79
C MET A 33 16.76 -7.14 -2.25
N LEU A 34 16.82 -8.39 -2.76
CA LEU A 34 16.04 -9.51 -2.28
C LEU A 34 16.94 -10.43 -1.44
N ASP A 35 16.81 -10.36 -0.12
CA ASP A 35 17.59 -11.20 0.80
C ASP A 35 16.94 -12.57 1.03
N HIS A 36 15.60 -12.62 1.08
CA HIS A 36 14.80 -13.81 1.36
C HIS A 36 13.37 -13.62 0.84
N ASP A 37 12.62 -14.71 0.74
CA ASP A 37 11.20 -14.66 0.39
C ASP A 37 10.42 -13.77 1.35
N LEU A 38 9.42 -13.04 0.82
CA LEU A 38 8.52 -12.26 1.65
C LEU A 38 7.79 -13.16 2.66
N PRO A 39 7.82 -12.83 3.97
CA PRO A 39 7.17 -13.66 4.97
C PRO A 39 5.64 -13.73 4.86
N SER A 40 5.02 -12.80 4.12
CA SER A 40 3.58 -12.70 3.86
C SER A 40 3.32 -11.80 2.65
N HIS A 41 2.08 -11.77 2.16
CA HIS A 41 1.68 -11.03 0.95
C HIS A 41 0.88 -9.75 1.25
N LEU A 42 0.65 -9.43 2.52
CA LEU A 42 -0.03 -8.18 2.89
C LEU A 42 0.93 -7.00 2.76
N LEU A 43 0.61 -6.07 1.87
CA LEU A 43 1.38 -4.84 1.65
C LEU A 43 0.50 -3.63 1.91
N SER A 44 1.06 -2.58 2.51
CA SER A 44 0.41 -1.28 2.55
C SER A 44 0.31 -0.73 1.13
N TYR A 45 -0.88 -0.24 0.74
CA TYR A 45 -1.00 0.41 -0.56
C TYR A 45 -0.13 1.69 -0.58
N PRO A 46 0.69 1.93 -1.61
CA PRO A 46 1.79 2.89 -1.55
C PRO A 46 1.37 4.34 -1.76
N VAL A 47 0.43 4.82 -0.94
CA VAL A 47 -0.07 6.20 -0.93
C VAL A 47 0.07 6.80 0.45
N GLY A 48 0.30 8.10 0.50
CA GLY A 48 0.16 8.91 1.70
C GLY A 48 -1.27 9.44 1.83
N VAL A 49 -1.69 9.70 3.06
CA VAL A 49 -2.92 10.44 3.36
C VAL A 49 -2.57 11.58 4.29
N THR A 50 -2.85 12.81 3.87
CA THR A 50 -2.60 14.00 4.69
C THR A 50 -3.67 14.16 5.79
N ASN A 51 -3.44 15.06 6.75
CA ASN A 51 -4.40 15.33 7.83
C ASN A 51 -5.76 15.84 7.31
N ASP A 52 -5.80 16.47 6.14
CA ASP A 52 -7.01 16.93 5.44
C ASP A 52 -7.60 15.89 4.47
N GLY A 53 -7.04 14.68 4.41
CA GLY A 53 -7.57 13.56 3.63
C GLY A 53 -7.15 13.54 2.16
N LEU A 54 -6.20 14.38 1.74
CA LEU A 54 -5.64 14.33 0.39
C LEU A 54 -4.79 13.06 0.26
N VAL A 55 -5.01 12.32 -0.83
CA VAL A 55 -4.15 11.19 -1.21
C VAL A 55 -2.92 11.71 -1.94
N THR A 56 -1.74 11.35 -1.46
CA THR A 56 -0.45 11.80 -2.02
C THR A 56 0.42 10.62 -2.41
N GLU A 57 1.44 10.89 -3.21
CA GLU A 57 2.51 9.93 -3.47
C GLU A 57 3.26 9.65 -2.16
N LEU A 58 3.60 8.38 -1.92
CA LEU A 58 4.56 8.03 -0.89
C LEU A 58 5.96 8.48 -1.37
N PRO A 59 6.82 9.07 -0.51
CA PRO A 59 8.13 9.52 -0.92
C PRO A 59 8.94 8.40 -1.60
N GLY A 60 9.40 8.65 -2.83
CA GLY A 60 10.15 7.67 -3.61
C GLY A 60 9.29 6.64 -4.36
N THR A 61 7.96 6.76 -4.35
CA THR A 61 7.04 5.82 -5.00
C THR A 61 6.05 6.52 -5.95
N GLU A 62 6.56 7.29 -6.91
CA GLU A 62 5.72 7.87 -7.98
C GLU A 62 5.10 6.77 -8.86
N PHE A 63 5.87 5.71 -9.14
CA PHE A 63 5.46 4.57 -9.95
C PHE A 63 5.44 3.28 -9.13
N PHE A 64 4.62 2.31 -9.54
CA PHE A 64 4.74 0.96 -8.97
C PHE A 64 6.11 0.36 -9.27
N PRO A 65 6.71 -0.42 -8.34
CA PRO A 65 7.95 -1.14 -8.58
C PRO A 65 7.93 -1.86 -9.93
N ASP A 66 9.06 -1.81 -10.64
CA ASP A 66 9.25 -2.42 -11.97
C ASP A 66 8.38 -1.85 -13.11
N THR A 67 7.68 -0.74 -12.90
CA THR A 67 6.79 -0.15 -13.92
C THR A 67 7.05 1.34 -14.17
N LYS A 68 6.34 1.88 -15.17
CA LYS A 68 6.10 3.33 -15.35
C LYS A 68 4.64 3.70 -15.07
N GLY A 69 3.89 2.83 -14.39
CA GLY A 69 2.51 3.07 -14.03
C GLY A 69 2.45 3.93 -12.78
N ARG A 70 1.87 5.14 -12.88
CA ARG A 70 1.74 6.05 -11.74
C ARG A 70 0.83 5.44 -10.68
N VAL A 71 1.24 5.48 -9.41
CA VAL A 71 0.42 4.95 -8.31
C VAL A 71 -0.91 5.69 -8.18
N LEU A 72 -0.88 7.02 -8.28
CA LEU A 72 -2.10 7.84 -8.21
C LEU A 72 -2.94 7.83 -9.50
N GLY A 73 -2.49 7.10 -10.52
CA GLY A 73 -3.11 7.09 -11.83
C GLY A 73 -3.01 8.41 -12.59
N THR A 74 -3.77 8.48 -13.69
CA THR A 74 -3.89 9.66 -14.55
C THR A 74 -5.31 9.69 -15.10
N ILE A 75 -5.96 10.85 -15.09
CA ILE A 75 -7.25 11.04 -15.76
C ILE A 75 -7.04 11.00 -17.27
N SER A 76 -7.82 10.18 -17.97
CA SER A 76 -7.73 10.07 -19.43
C SER A 76 -8.53 11.19 -20.11
N ASP A 77 -7.90 11.92 -21.03
CA ASP A 77 -8.59 12.88 -21.90
C ASP A 77 -9.34 12.20 -23.07
N LEU A 78 -9.06 10.91 -23.31
CA LEU A 78 -9.62 10.15 -24.43
C LEU A 78 -10.78 9.26 -24.02
N LEU A 79 -10.66 8.59 -22.86
CA LEU A 79 -11.64 7.60 -22.41
C LEU A 79 -12.72 8.29 -21.57
N PRO A 80 -13.99 8.26 -21.99
CA PRO A 80 -15.06 8.85 -21.21
C PRO A 80 -15.32 8.04 -19.92
N PRO A 81 -15.76 8.70 -18.82
CA PRO A 81 -16.01 8.02 -17.53
C PRO A 81 -16.94 6.81 -17.60
N ILE A 82 -17.92 6.80 -18.52
CA ILE A 82 -18.83 5.67 -18.71
C ILE A 82 -18.13 4.33 -19.03
N LEU A 83 -16.86 4.36 -19.44
CA LEU A 83 -16.06 3.16 -19.69
C LEU A 83 -15.17 2.76 -18.52
N THR A 84 -14.92 3.65 -17.56
CA THR A 84 -13.88 3.49 -16.52
C THR A 84 -14.41 3.58 -15.08
N THR A 85 -15.69 3.89 -14.87
CA THR A 85 -16.40 3.87 -13.58
C THR A 85 -17.67 3.04 -13.67
#